data_AF-A0A7C4WSD6-F1
#
_entry.id   AF-A0A7C4WSD6-F1
#
_cell.length_a   1.000
_cell.length_b   1.000
_cell.length_c   1.000
_cell.angle_alpha   90.00
_cell.angle_beta   90.00
_cell.angle_gamma   90.00
#
_symmetry.space_group_name_H-M   'P 1'
#
loop_
_entity.id
_entity.type
_entity.pdbx_description
1 polymer ?
#
loop_
_entity_poly.entity_id
_entity_poly.type
_entity_poly.pdbx_seq_one_letter_code
_entity_poly.pdbx_strand_id
1 'polypeptide(L)'
;GSSSSRTVTVSNTGDAPLIMASITISGTDAGMYSQTNTCGAPVSPSGSCIITVTFTPASAGAKTGTLAIASNDPDEGSLSVSLSGFGGSPRIEIAAILLSEDFSDGIPANWPMAWAWAEGTTSLPCSGRTIGAPFAAPWTIVDSSCVATSYEELFTPGFDAGPCGALSLFFSNQYQHAVGSAARVSVSDDEFVTSTDVLTMNVNDGFPTPNTKEVDLSSVAGSEEAQIQFVYEGDGNFWAIDNLQVVCRDPDEVRFVASLDGVDAKTLVIRNSGEATLHIGSLTISGTHGGDFTKLSDSCSSQSVAPLGQCLVEVGFSPGGTGARLANLSIPSDDPDTPTLVLPLRGTGRFFMVMPSRGTIGTTLEITGSGLGATKGKVTIGNSSVTMTTKVLQWTDETILVSLSKFLPTGTRYSVTVIPKVPKGTPPIVQANAFEFRDPQIVWMSSDHGTLGDVVTLRGWYFGTKKGKVYIGTKSSKVLRWTMDPVTNYGEIVFVVPKGPLPGLYDLSVVNKVGTGQTKFTID
;
A
#
# COMPACT_ATOMS: atom_id res chain seq x y z
N GLY A 1 24.22 26.72 -14.63
CA GLY A 1 24.04 26.32 -13.22
C GLY A 1 23.54 27.48 -12.39
N SER A 2 23.32 27.28 -11.09
CA SER A 2 22.96 28.36 -10.16
C SER A 2 24.09 29.39 -10.06
N SER A 3 23.77 30.68 -10.10
CA SER A 3 24.75 31.76 -10.01
C SER A 3 24.94 32.21 -8.57
N SER A 4 26.18 32.50 -8.16
CA SER A 4 26.49 33.09 -6.86
C SER A 4 27.29 34.38 -7.05
N SER A 5 27.17 35.33 -6.11
CA SER A 5 27.93 36.59 -6.18
C SER A 5 28.67 36.85 -4.88
N ARG A 6 29.86 37.45 -4.97
CA ARG A 6 30.67 37.92 -3.84
C ARG A 6 31.17 39.33 -4.10
N THR A 7 31.32 40.10 -3.04
CA THR A 7 31.82 41.48 -3.10
C THR A 7 33.28 41.56 -2.68
N VAL A 8 34.06 42.33 -3.43
CA VAL A 8 35.43 42.74 -3.14
C VAL A 8 35.39 44.23 -2.83
N THR A 9 35.86 44.63 -1.64
CA THR A 9 35.99 46.03 -1.25
C THR A 9 37.41 46.48 -1.51
N VAL A 10 37.56 47.53 -2.32
CA VAL A 10 38.85 48.18 -2.57
C VAL A 10 38.90 49.46 -1.76
N SER A 11 39.91 49.60 -0.91
CA SER A 11 40.08 50.74 -0.01
C SER A 11 41.34 51.51 -0.38
N ASN A 12 41.26 52.84 -0.43
CA ASN A 12 42.42 53.69 -0.60
C ASN A 12 43.01 54.04 0.75
N THR A 13 44.17 53.46 1.07
CA THR A 13 44.91 53.70 2.31
C THR A 13 45.99 54.79 2.18
N GLY A 14 46.20 55.32 0.97
CA GLY A 14 47.15 56.39 0.69
C GLY A 14 46.58 57.78 0.97
N ASP A 15 47.39 58.80 0.66
CA ASP A 15 47.09 60.22 0.86
C ASP A 15 46.65 60.96 -0.42
N ALA A 16 46.69 60.29 -1.57
CA ALA A 16 46.25 60.81 -2.87
C ALA A 16 45.04 60.02 -3.43
N PRO A 17 44.23 60.60 -4.35
CA PRO A 17 43.11 59.88 -4.98
C PRO A 17 43.57 58.65 -5.79
N LEU A 18 42.97 57.49 -5.50
CA LEU A 18 43.19 56.24 -6.22
C LEU A 18 42.25 56.16 -7.43
N ILE A 19 42.80 56.01 -8.62
CA ILE A 19 42.09 55.97 -9.90
C ILE A 19 42.25 54.58 -10.50
N MET A 20 41.12 53.90 -10.74
CA MET A 20 41.13 52.59 -11.41
C MET A 20 41.32 52.77 -12.92
N ALA A 21 42.35 52.16 -13.48
CA ALA A 21 42.61 52.13 -14.91
C ALA A 21 41.78 51.06 -15.63
N SER A 22 41.65 49.86 -15.04
CA SER A 22 40.77 48.82 -15.55
C SER A 22 40.45 47.76 -14.49
N ILE A 23 39.30 47.10 -14.62
CA ILE A 23 38.90 45.95 -13.80
C ILE A 23 38.51 44.84 -14.75
N THR A 24 39.34 43.80 -14.83
CA THR A 24 39.18 42.71 -15.80
C THR A 24 39.22 41.35 -15.12
N ILE A 25 38.57 40.37 -15.74
CA ILE A 25 38.65 38.97 -15.31
C ILE A 25 39.37 38.19 -16.39
N SER A 26 40.33 37.38 -16.00
CA SER A 26 41.12 36.52 -16.88
C SER A 26 41.29 35.11 -16.31
N GLY A 27 41.89 34.21 -17.08
CA GLY A 27 42.08 32.80 -16.73
C GLY A 27 41.27 31.85 -17.62
N THR A 28 41.50 30.56 -17.44
CA THR A 28 40.91 29.49 -18.27
C THR A 28 39.38 29.49 -18.21
N ASP A 29 38.79 29.70 -17.03
CA ASP A 29 37.33 29.70 -16.84
C ASP A 29 36.74 31.12 -16.74
N ALA A 30 37.45 32.15 -17.22
CA ALA A 30 37.05 33.55 -17.06
C ALA A 30 35.62 33.85 -17.56
N GLY A 31 35.17 33.16 -18.62
CA GLY A 31 33.81 33.31 -19.16
C GLY A 31 32.69 32.91 -18.18
N MET A 32 33.01 32.19 -17.09
CA MET A 32 32.07 31.82 -16.04
C MET A 32 31.95 32.88 -14.94
N TYR A 33 32.73 33.95 -15.00
CA TYR A 33 32.72 35.04 -14.03
C TYR A 33 32.45 36.37 -14.73
N SER A 34 31.62 37.19 -14.10
CA SER A 34 31.38 38.57 -14.52
C SER A 34 31.55 39.51 -13.34
N GLN A 35 31.86 40.78 -13.58
CA GLN A 35 31.90 41.79 -12.52
C GLN A 35 31.11 43.04 -12.86
N THR A 36 30.51 43.62 -11.83
CA THR A 36 30.03 45.00 -11.81
C THR A 36 30.71 45.75 -10.67
N ASN A 37 30.83 47.07 -10.74
CA ASN A 37 31.53 47.82 -9.70
C ASN A 37 31.03 49.27 -9.57
N THR A 38 31.38 49.89 -8.44
CA THR A 38 31.15 51.32 -8.15
C THR A 38 32.42 52.16 -8.27
N CYS A 39 33.51 51.62 -8.82
CA CYS A 39 34.85 52.22 -8.86
C CYS A 39 35.08 53.15 -10.07
N GLY A 40 34.02 53.79 -10.58
CA GLY A 40 34.09 54.67 -11.76
C GLY A 40 34.60 56.09 -11.49
N ALA A 41 34.56 56.54 -10.24
CA ALA A 41 35.11 57.82 -9.80
C ALA A 41 36.41 57.59 -9.00
N PRO A 42 37.33 58.58 -8.96
CA PRO A 42 38.50 58.50 -8.09
C PRO A 42 38.11 58.24 -6.64
N VAL A 43 38.73 57.26 -6.00
CA VAL A 43 38.51 56.91 -4.60
C VAL A 43 39.39 57.81 -3.75
N SER A 44 38.78 58.74 -3.02
CA SER A 44 39.49 59.67 -2.11
C SER A 44 40.31 58.91 -1.05
N PRO A 45 41.34 59.55 -0.45
CA PRO A 45 42.03 59.01 0.72
C PRO A 45 41.07 58.53 1.81
N SER A 46 41.33 57.37 2.41
CA SER A 46 40.43 56.66 3.34
C SER A 46 39.07 56.23 2.77
N GLY A 47 38.81 56.45 1.49
CA GLY A 47 37.60 56.03 0.80
C GLY A 47 37.65 54.56 0.36
N SER A 48 36.51 54.04 -0.10
CA SER A 48 36.43 52.71 -0.70
C SER A 48 35.43 52.65 -1.85
N CYS A 49 35.60 51.65 -2.71
CA CYS A 49 34.64 51.26 -3.73
C CYS A 49 34.44 49.73 -3.72
N ILE A 50 33.38 49.25 -4.37
CA ILE A 50 32.97 47.84 -4.32
C ILE A 50 32.97 47.27 -5.73
N ILE A 51 33.48 46.05 -5.86
CA ILE A 51 33.40 45.21 -7.05
C ILE A 51 32.59 43.96 -6.69
N THR A 52 31.46 43.74 -7.35
CA THR A 52 30.66 42.52 -7.21
C THR A 52 31.04 41.56 -8.32
N VAL A 53 31.58 40.40 -7.96
CA VAL A 53 31.88 39.30 -8.88
C VAL A 53 30.77 38.27 -8.81
N THR A 54 30.18 37.94 -9.96
CA THR A 54 29.17 36.89 -10.12
C THR A 54 29.78 35.70 -10.83
N PHE A 55 29.67 34.52 -10.23
CA PHE A 55 30.05 33.23 -10.80
C PHE A 55 28.82 32.49 -11.33
N THR A 56 28.82 32.12 -12.61
CA THR A 56 27.76 31.38 -13.30
C THR A 56 28.39 30.17 -14.02
N PRO A 57 28.50 29.01 -13.36
CA PRO A 57 29.12 27.84 -13.97
C PRO A 57 28.28 27.27 -15.11
N ALA A 58 28.94 26.97 -16.24
CA ALA A 58 28.33 26.23 -17.36
C ALA A 58 28.62 24.72 -17.34
N SER A 59 29.51 24.26 -16.47
CA SER A 59 29.84 22.84 -16.30
C SER A 59 30.19 22.53 -14.85
N ALA A 60 30.10 21.26 -14.47
CA ALA A 60 30.50 20.82 -13.15
C ALA A 60 32.02 20.97 -12.90
N GLY A 61 32.40 20.90 -11.62
CA GLY A 61 33.77 20.89 -11.15
C GLY A 61 34.34 22.27 -10.81
N ALA A 62 35.58 22.27 -10.31
CA ALA A 62 36.29 23.49 -9.93
C ALA A 62 36.51 24.40 -11.15
N LYS A 63 36.29 25.69 -10.95
CA LYS A 63 36.53 26.77 -11.91
C LYS A 63 37.44 27.81 -11.26
N THR A 64 38.34 28.35 -12.06
CA THR A 64 39.32 29.33 -11.59
C THR A 64 39.39 30.53 -12.51
N GLY A 65 39.64 31.69 -11.91
CA GLY A 65 39.86 32.93 -12.63
C GLY A 65 40.69 33.90 -11.81
N THR A 66 41.00 35.05 -12.37
CA THR A 66 41.72 36.12 -11.69
C THR A 66 41.05 37.44 -12.01
N LEU A 67 40.60 38.15 -10.98
CA LEU A 67 40.16 39.54 -11.05
C LEU A 67 41.40 40.44 -10.94
N ALA A 68 41.75 41.14 -12.01
CA ALA A 68 42.84 42.09 -12.05
C ALA A 68 42.29 43.53 -11.97
N ILE A 69 42.80 44.29 -11.01
CA ILE A 69 42.42 45.67 -10.73
C ILE A 69 43.66 46.52 -10.99
N ALA A 70 43.73 47.20 -12.13
CA ALA A 70 44.82 48.10 -12.47
C ALA A 70 44.49 49.51 -11.95
N SER A 71 45.47 50.20 -11.37
CA SER A 71 45.28 51.53 -10.78
C SER A 71 46.49 52.44 -10.99
N ASN A 72 46.40 53.69 -10.52
CA ASN A 72 47.53 54.63 -10.48
C ASN A 72 48.38 54.52 -9.21
N ASP A 73 48.17 53.49 -8.38
CA ASP A 73 49.00 53.23 -7.20
C ASP A 73 50.43 52.88 -7.65
N PRO A 74 51.45 53.65 -7.24
CA PRO A 74 52.84 53.39 -7.62
C PRO A 74 53.44 52.15 -6.94
N ASP A 75 52.91 51.76 -5.78
CA ASP A 75 53.37 50.59 -5.03
C ASP A 75 52.69 49.31 -5.54
N GLU A 76 51.40 49.41 -5.91
CA GLU A 76 50.60 48.29 -6.44
C GLU A 76 49.81 48.70 -7.70
N GLY A 77 50.51 48.94 -8.81
CA GLY A 77 49.91 49.34 -10.08
C GLY A 77 48.91 48.34 -10.67
N SER A 78 48.93 47.08 -10.22
CA SER A 78 47.86 46.12 -10.46
C SER A 78 47.71 45.11 -9.32
N LEU A 79 46.54 45.10 -8.68
CA LEU A 79 46.16 44.13 -7.67
C LEU A 79 45.43 42.95 -8.32
N SER A 80 45.84 41.72 -7.99
CA SER A 80 45.23 40.48 -8.50
C SER A 80 44.53 39.71 -7.39
N VAL A 81 43.24 39.40 -7.59
CA VAL A 81 42.43 38.59 -6.68
C VAL A 81 42.11 37.26 -7.35
N SER A 82 42.55 36.16 -6.74
CA SER A 82 42.22 34.82 -7.23
C SER A 82 40.74 34.51 -7.02
N LEU A 83 40.08 34.03 -8.06
CA LEU A 83 38.69 33.59 -8.04
C LEU A 83 38.65 32.06 -8.08
N SER A 84 37.86 31.48 -7.19
CA SER A 84 37.55 30.05 -7.18
C SER A 84 36.05 29.85 -7.08
N GLY A 85 35.50 29.00 -7.92
CA GLY A 85 34.10 28.57 -7.88
C GLY A 85 34.00 27.08 -8.12
N PHE A 86 32.87 26.48 -7.75
CA PHE A 86 32.58 25.09 -8.03
C PHE A 86 31.24 25.00 -8.75
N GLY A 87 31.23 24.42 -9.94
CA GLY A 87 29.99 24.11 -10.64
C GLY A 87 29.41 22.80 -10.11
N GLY A 88 28.18 22.85 -9.60
CA GLY A 88 27.43 21.65 -9.25
C GLY A 88 26.98 20.85 -10.49
N SER A 89 26.79 19.54 -10.34
CA SER A 89 26.07 18.67 -11.28
C SER A 89 24.73 18.25 -10.67
N PRO A 90 23.71 17.94 -11.50
CA PRO A 90 22.54 17.23 -11.02
C PRO A 90 22.93 15.78 -10.71
N ARG A 91 22.20 15.14 -9.79
CA ARG A 91 22.39 13.72 -9.48
C ARG A 91 21.04 13.05 -9.29
N ILE A 92 20.71 12.08 -10.16
CA ILE A 92 19.47 11.34 -10.09
C ILE A 92 19.62 10.11 -9.19
N GLU A 93 18.61 9.86 -8.37
CA GLU A 93 18.51 8.64 -7.57
C GLU A 93 17.05 8.25 -7.36
N ILE A 94 16.80 6.96 -7.12
CA ILE A 94 15.56 6.51 -6.47
C ILE A 94 15.77 6.71 -4.97
N ALA A 95 15.20 7.78 -4.43
CA ALA A 95 15.33 8.07 -3.00
C ALA A 95 14.51 7.10 -2.15
N ALA A 96 13.35 6.68 -2.65
CA ALA A 96 12.53 5.68 -1.97
C ALA A 96 11.50 4.96 -2.86
N ILE A 97 11.01 3.82 -2.37
CA ILE A 97 9.72 3.22 -2.73
C ILE A 97 8.79 3.33 -1.51
N LEU A 98 7.56 3.81 -1.72
CA LEU A 98 6.49 3.72 -0.74
C LEU A 98 5.88 2.31 -0.83
N LEU A 99 6.17 1.46 0.14
CA LEU A 99 5.74 0.05 0.15
C LEU A 99 4.29 -0.12 0.61
N SER A 100 3.79 0.84 1.39
CA SER A 100 2.40 0.96 1.81
C SER A 100 2.03 2.42 1.75
N GLU A 101 1.10 2.77 0.87
CA GLU A 101 0.42 4.06 0.92
C GLU A 101 -0.57 3.96 2.06
N ASP A 102 -0.27 4.68 3.14
CA ASP A 102 -1.19 5.13 4.19
C ASP A 102 -2.42 4.24 4.48
N PHE A 103 -2.45 3.59 5.65
CA PHE A 103 -3.60 2.79 6.11
C PHE A 103 -4.87 3.61 6.40
N SER A 104 -4.87 4.88 6.03
CA SER A 104 -5.85 5.90 6.39
C SER A 104 -5.98 6.88 5.23
N ASP A 105 -7.19 7.29 4.86
CA ASP A 105 -7.38 8.45 3.94
C ASP A 105 -7.09 9.80 4.65
N GLY A 106 -6.18 9.80 5.63
CA GLY A 106 -5.82 10.90 6.52
C GLY A 106 -6.85 11.24 7.60
N ILE A 107 -6.36 11.60 8.80
CA ILE A 107 -7.10 12.41 9.77
C ILE A 107 -7.22 13.83 9.20
N PRO A 108 -8.41 14.45 9.15
CA PRO A 108 -8.58 15.82 8.67
C PRO A 108 -7.66 16.82 9.38
N ALA A 109 -6.96 17.68 8.62
CA ALA A 109 -6.01 18.68 9.12
C ALA A 109 -6.59 19.67 10.14
N ASN A 110 -7.92 19.80 10.18
CA ASN A 110 -8.68 20.64 11.07
C ASN A 110 -9.62 19.80 11.94
N TRP A 111 -9.10 18.79 12.64
CA TRP A 111 -9.84 18.11 13.70
C TRP A 111 -9.93 19.04 14.94
N PRO A 112 -11.08 19.67 15.22
CA PRO A 112 -11.17 20.64 16.30
C PRO A 112 -11.36 19.91 17.63
N MET A 113 -10.36 19.93 18.50
CA MET A 113 -10.50 19.44 19.86
C MET A 113 -11.06 20.52 20.78
N ALA A 114 -12.28 20.32 21.27
CA ALA A 114 -12.65 20.68 22.64
C ALA A 114 -13.96 20.01 23.09
N TRP A 115 -14.94 19.80 22.18
CA TRP A 115 -16.28 19.31 22.56
C TRP A 115 -16.91 18.34 21.57
N ALA A 116 -16.10 17.77 20.67
CA ALA A 116 -16.52 16.75 19.70
C ALA A 116 -17.14 15.49 20.32
N TRP A 117 -16.93 15.31 21.63
CA TRP A 117 -17.34 14.15 22.40
C TRP A 117 -18.54 14.43 23.30
N ALA A 118 -19.11 15.64 23.24
CA ALA A 118 -20.45 15.90 23.74
C ALA A 118 -21.45 15.40 22.69
N GLU A 119 -22.40 14.56 23.11
CA GLU A 119 -23.53 14.17 22.26
C GLU A 119 -24.13 15.40 21.55
N GLY A 120 -24.28 15.33 20.22
CA GLY A 120 -25.09 16.29 19.47
C GLY A 120 -24.39 17.43 18.72
N THR A 121 -23.08 17.39 18.48
CA THR A 121 -22.44 18.37 17.58
C THR A 121 -22.50 17.93 16.11
N THR A 122 -23.09 18.76 15.24
CA THR A 122 -23.45 18.43 13.85
C THR A 122 -22.37 18.79 12.82
N SER A 123 -21.19 19.23 13.25
CA SER A 123 -20.17 19.82 12.38
C SER A 123 -18.82 19.07 12.38
N LEU A 124 -18.81 17.78 12.74
CA LEU A 124 -17.60 16.96 12.77
C LEU A 124 -17.71 15.80 11.77
N PRO A 125 -16.57 15.34 11.22
CA PRO A 125 -16.55 14.29 10.21
C PRO A 125 -17.12 12.94 10.72
N CYS A 126 -17.11 12.69 12.04
CA CYS A 126 -17.76 11.52 12.66
C CYS A 126 -19.14 11.85 13.30
N SER A 127 -19.91 12.80 12.75
CA SER A 127 -21.24 13.16 13.27
C SER A 127 -22.21 11.98 13.26
N GLY A 128 -22.75 11.61 14.43
CA GLY A 128 -23.81 10.60 14.57
C GLY A 128 -23.32 9.15 14.74
N ARG A 129 -22.01 8.91 14.87
CA ARG A 129 -21.48 7.61 15.31
C ARG A 129 -20.73 7.75 16.63
N THR A 130 -21.21 7.05 17.65
CA THR A 130 -20.54 6.92 18.93
C THR A 130 -19.34 5.99 18.75
N ILE A 131 -18.12 6.46 19.01
CA ILE A 131 -17.02 5.57 19.44
C ILE A 131 -17.35 5.20 20.89
N GLY A 132 -18.30 4.28 21.07
CA GLY A 132 -18.86 3.91 22.37
C GLY A 132 -18.40 2.53 22.83
N ALA A 133 -18.27 2.36 24.15
CA ALA A 133 -18.12 1.06 24.79
C ALA A 133 -19.14 0.05 24.23
N PRO A 134 -18.75 -1.21 23.95
CA PRO A 134 -17.76 -1.98 24.69
C PRO A 134 -16.54 -2.34 23.83
N PHE A 135 -15.56 -1.44 23.72
CA PHE A 135 -14.23 -1.86 23.30
C PHE A 135 -13.59 -2.60 24.47
N ALA A 136 -13.53 -3.93 24.38
CA ALA A 136 -12.90 -4.78 25.39
C ALA A 136 -11.36 -4.70 25.36
N ALA A 137 -10.79 -3.68 24.72
CA ALA A 137 -9.35 -3.47 24.67
C ALA A 137 -8.95 -1.99 24.56
N PRO A 138 -7.78 -1.62 25.11
CA PRO A 138 -7.37 -0.23 25.31
C PRO A 138 -6.88 0.57 24.06
N TRP A 139 -7.04 0.09 22.81
CA TRP A 139 -6.41 0.72 21.62
C TRP A 139 -7.11 0.46 20.26
N THR A 140 -6.87 1.31 19.23
CA THR A 140 -7.33 1.12 17.83
C THR A 140 -6.55 1.96 16.79
N ILE A 141 -6.47 1.50 15.52
CA ILE A 141 -6.13 2.35 14.36
C ILE A 141 -7.45 2.94 13.84
N VAL A 142 -7.49 4.25 13.57
CA VAL A 142 -8.69 4.96 13.11
C VAL A 142 -8.43 5.52 11.73
N ASP A 143 -9.27 5.15 10.76
CA ASP A 143 -9.27 5.77 9.44
C ASP A 143 -10.28 6.93 9.35
N SER A 144 -10.31 7.61 8.20
CA SER A 144 -11.27 8.68 7.87
C SER A 144 -12.75 8.24 7.95
N SER A 145 -13.01 6.92 7.90
CA SER A 145 -14.32 6.30 8.02
C SER A 145 -14.75 6.06 9.47
N CYS A 146 -13.88 6.40 10.42
CA CYS A 146 -14.06 6.23 11.86
C CYS A 146 -14.25 4.74 12.26
N VAL A 147 -13.66 3.79 11.50
CA VAL A 147 -13.67 2.36 11.82
C VAL A 147 -12.43 2.01 12.65
N ALA A 148 -12.65 1.26 13.73
CA ALA A 148 -11.65 0.85 14.70
C ALA A 148 -11.27 -0.63 14.48
N THR A 149 -9.99 -0.94 14.28
CA THR A 149 -9.45 -2.32 14.31
C THR A 149 -9.17 -2.79 15.74
N SER A 150 -9.36 -4.09 15.98
CA SER A 150 -9.34 -4.69 17.32
C SER A 150 -7.93 -4.97 17.84
N TYR A 151 -7.84 -5.31 19.14
CA TYR A 151 -6.58 -5.51 19.86
C TYR A 151 -5.68 -6.68 19.35
N GLU A 152 -6.19 -7.50 18.45
CA GLU A 152 -5.45 -8.65 17.94
C GLU A 152 -4.90 -8.35 16.53
N GLU A 153 -5.06 -7.12 16.04
CA GLU A 153 -4.84 -6.71 14.64
C GLU A 153 -3.87 -5.50 14.47
N LEU A 154 -3.00 -5.18 15.44
CA LEU A 154 -1.97 -4.10 15.31
C LEU A 154 -0.78 -4.48 14.43
N PHE A 155 -1.03 -5.30 13.42
CA PHE A 155 -0.03 -5.65 12.44
C PHE A 155 -0.31 -4.90 11.14
N THR A 156 0.72 -4.33 10.53
CA THR A 156 0.61 -3.95 9.11
C THR A 156 0.32 -5.23 8.29
N PRO A 157 -0.27 -5.15 7.10
CA PRO A 157 -0.10 -6.19 6.10
C PRO A 157 1.39 -6.50 5.93
N GLY A 158 1.70 -7.75 5.61
CA GLY A 158 3.06 -8.12 5.23
C GLY A 158 3.50 -7.30 4.02
N PHE A 159 4.74 -6.84 4.03
CA PHE A 159 5.36 -6.14 2.91
C PHE A 159 6.73 -6.74 2.60
N ASP A 160 7.14 -6.63 1.34
CA ASP A 160 8.43 -7.13 0.88
C ASP A 160 9.50 -6.05 1.11
N ALA A 161 10.38 -6.28 2.08
CA ALA A 161 11.53 -5.43 2.39
C ALA A 161 12.83 -5.94 1.74
N GLY A 162 12.75 -7.03 0.97
CA GLY A 162 13.84 -7.64 0.23
C GLY A 162 14.68 -6.67 -0.60
N PRO A 163 14.06 -5.74 -1.36
CA PRO A 163 14.82 -4.83 -2.22
C PRO A 163 15.37 -3.59 -1.49
N CYS A 164 15.18 -3.47 -0.18
CA CYS A 164 15.53 -2.26 0.56
C CYS A 164 16.97 -2.30 1.09
N GLY A 165 17.79 -1.30 0.76
CA GLY A 165 19.09 -1.09 1.39
C GLY A 165 18.98 -0.54 2.81
N ALA A 166 17.94 0.27 3.06
CA ALA A 166 17.50 0.71 4.38
C ALA A 166 15.98 0.85 4.39
N LEU A 167 15.36 0.77 5.56
CA LEU A 167 13.90 0.79 5.71
C LEU A 167 13.51 1.74 6.83
N SER A 168 12.52 2.60 6.59
CA SER A 168 12.01 3.56 7.56
C SER A 168 10.50 3.47 7.67
N LEU A 169 9.97 3.61 8.88
CA LEU A 169 8.54 3.78 9.15
C LEU A 169 8.26 5.23 9.47
N PHE A 170 7.35 5.83 8.70
CA PHE A 170 6.83 7.16 8.98
C PHE A 170 5.40 7.08 9.48
N PHE A 171 5.05 7.87 10.49
CA PHE A 171 3.67 8.02 10.93
C PHE A 171 3.45 9.32 11.68
N SER A 172 2.20 9.75 11.77
CA SER A 172 1.74 10.82 12.64
C SER A 172 0.95 10.25 13.80
N ASN A 173 0.97 10.92 14.95
CA ASN A 173 0.17 10.56 16.11
C ASN A 173 -0.66 11.76 16.57
N GLN A 174 -1.90 11.53 16.99
CA GLN A 174 -2.72 12.55 17.64
C GLN A 174 -3.29 12.05 18.98
N TYR A 175 -3.24 12.98 19.96
CA TYR A 175 -3.82 12.97 21.31
C TYR A 175 -3.09 12.20 22.44
N GLN A 176 -3.05 12.83 23.62
CA GLN A 176 -2.73 12.24 24.93
C GLN A 176 -3.47 13.03 26.03
N HIS A 177 -3.94 12.34 27.07
CA HIS A 177 -4.16 12.94 28.39
C HIS A 177 -3.28 12.19 29.42
N ALA A 178 -2.64 12.96 30.31
CA ALA A 178 -1.63 12.61 31.32
C ALA A 178 -0.17 12.47 30.83
N VAL A 179 0.71 13.24 31.47
CA VAL A 179 2.15 13.40 31.18
C VAL A 179 2.94 12.13 31.53
N GLY A 180 3.81 11.65 30.62
CA GLY A 180 4.89 10.69 30.95
C GLY A 180 4.74 9.24 30.47
N SER A 181 3.77 8.91 29.61
CA SER A 181 3.65 7.56 29.03
C SER A 181 4.61 7.32 27.86
N ALA A 182 5.17 6.11 27.74
CA ALA A 182 6.03 5.68 26.63
C ALA A 182 5.32 4.59 25.79
N ALA A 183 5.56 4.54 24.49
CA ALA A 183 5.13 3.46 23.61
C ALA A 183 6.36 2.68 23.10
N ARG A 184 6.20 1.43 22.69
CA ARG A 184 7.22 0.71 21.94
C ARG A 184 6.68 0.39 20.54
N VAL A 185 7.53 0.50 19.53
CA VAL A 185 7.23 -0.03 18.21
C VAL A 185 8.12 -1.26 18.06
N SER A 186 7.50 -2.44 17.94
CA SER A 186 8.23 -3.69 17.82
C SER A 186 8.13 -4.19 16.40
N VAL A 187 9.23 -4.17 15.67
CA VAL A 187 9.22 -4.67 14.30
C VAL A 187 9.73 -6.11 14.32
N SER A 188 8.92 -7.01 13.75
CA SER A 188 9.21 -8.44 13.72
C SER A 188 9.26 -8.90 12.28
N ASP A 189 10.34 -9.55 11.90
CA ASP A 189 10.26 -10.52 10.82
C ASP A 189 9.54 -11.79 11.32
N ASP A 190 9.16 -12.65 10.38
CA ASP A 190 8.37 -13.86 10.55
C ASP A 190 9.02 -14.96 11.44
N GLU A 191 10.19 -14.70 12.04
CA GLU A 191 10.89 -15.61 12.96
C GLU A 191 11.15 -15.04 14.37
N PHE A 192 10.39 -14.03 14.80
CA PHE A 192 10.52 -13.39 16.12
C PHE A 192 11.81 -12.56 16.30
N VAL A 193 12.47 -12.09 15.24
CA VAL A 193 13.52 -11.06 15.42
C VAL A 193 12.83 -9.74 15.73
N THR A 194 12.61 -9.51 17.02
CA THR A 194 12.18 -8.20 17.53
C THR A 194 13.36 -7.24 17.48
N SER A 195 13.45 -6.42 16.45
CA SER A 195 14.11 -5.12 16.64
C SER A 195 13.17 -4.29 17.50
N THR A 196 13.55 -4.11 18.75
CA THR A 196 12.78 -3.31 19.71
C THR A 196 13.34 -1.91 19.68
N ASP A 197 12.76 -1.04 18.85
CA ASP A 197 13.03 0.39 18.98
C ASP A 197 12.02 1.02 19.95
N VAL A 198 12.55 1.59 21.03
CA VAL A 198 11.74 2.20 22.08
C VAL A 198 11.52 3.65 21.71
N LEU A 199 10.39 3.93 21.04
CA LEU A 199 10.02 5.29 20.73
C LEU A 199 9.24 5.93 21.89
N THR A 200 9.90 6.77 22.67
CA THR A 200 9.20 7.61 23.67
C THR A 200 8.34 8.64 22.95
N MET A 201 7.02 8.50 23.02
CA MET A 201 6.05 9.45 22.46
C MET A 201 5.76 10.55 23.49
N ASN A 202 6.06 11.81 23.18
CA ASN A 202 5.80 12.94 24.07
C ASN A 202 4.39 13.53 23.88
N VAL A 203 3.86 14.18 24.91
CA VAL A 203 2.57 14.90 24.87
C VAL A 203 2.65 16.02 23.81
N ASN A 204 1.60 16.18 22.98
CA ASN A 204 1.47 17.21 21.93
C ASN A 204 2.47 17.14 20.77
N ASP A 205 3.10 15.99 20.57
CA ASP A 205 3.93 15.75 19.40
C ASP A 205 3.05 15.60 18.15
N GLY A 206 2.81 16.68 17.42
CA GLY A 206 1.93 16.68 16.24
C GLY A 206 0.73 17.64 16.30
N PHE A 207 0.61 18.47 17.33
CA PHE A 207 -0.38 19.55 17.38
C PHE A 207 0.27 20.91 17.70
N PRO A 208 -0.07 22.00 16.98
CA PRO A 208 -1.08 22.08 15.92
C PRO A 208 -0.60 21.64 14.53
N THR A 209 0.68 21.33 14.36
CA THR A 209 1.25 20.86 13.09
C THR A 209 1.56 19.37 13.18
N PRO A 210 1.05 18.54 12.26
CA PRO A 210 1.44 17.13 12.16
C PRO A 210 2.96 17.01 12.17
N ASN A 211 3.49 16.21 13.09
CA ASN A 211 4.93 15.96 13.17
C ASN A 211 5.15 14.50 12.84
N THR A 212 5.66 14.23 11.65
CA THR A 212 5.93 12.86 11.21
C THR A 212 7.06 12.28 12.05
N LYS A 213 6.82 11.13 12.68
CA LYS A 213 7.82 10.30 13.34
C LYS A 213 8.48 9.40 12.33
N GLU A 214 9.78 9.19 12.48
CA GLU A 214 10.56 8.22 11.72
C GLU A 214 11.12 7.18 12.69
N VAL A 215 10.92 5.90 12.37
CA VAL A 215 11.55 4.76 13.06
C VAL A 215 12.41 4.03 12.06
N ASP A 216 13.65 3.75 12.41
CA ASP A 216 14.56 2.96 11.57
C ASP A 216 14.21 1.47 11.69
N LEU A 217 13.83 0.88 10.56
CA LEU A 217 13.45 -0.51 10.44
C LEU A 217 14.49 -1.33 9.66
N SER A 218 15.70 -0.80 9.48
CA SER A 218 16.73 -1.44 8.67
C SER A 218 17.15 -2.81 9.20
N SER A 219 16.82 -3.16 10.46
CA SER A 219 16.97 -4.50 11.01
C SER A 219 16.17 -5.59 10.28
N VAL A 220 15.08 -5.23 9.59
CA VAL A 220 14.26 -6.15 8.79
C VAL A 220 14.39 -5.90 7.29
N ALA A 221 15.30 -5.01 6.87
CA ALA A 221 15.66 -4.84 5.47
C ALA A 221 16.23 -6.15 4.90
N GLY A 222 15.88 -6.49 3.66
CA GLY A 222 16.25 -7.75 3.03
C GLY A 222 15.29 -8.92 3.33
N SER A 223 14.31 -8.76 4.23
CA SER A 223 13.27 -9.78 4.44
C SER A 223 12.22 -9.75 3.33
N GLU A 224 11.93 -10.92 2.74
CA GLU A 224 10.90 -11.05 1.70
C GLU A 224 9.47 -10.94 2.25
N GLU A 225 9.29 -11.10 3.58
CA GLU A 225 8.00 -10.98 4.27
C GLU A 225 8.20 -10.32 5.65
N ALA A 226 8.19 -8.98 5.70
CA ALA A 226 8.27 -8.22 6.93
C ALA A 226 6.88 -7.76 7.41
N GLN A 227 6.69 -7.65 8.73
CA GLN A 227 5.45 -7.16 9.32
C GLN A 227 5.76 -6.24 10.52
N ILE A 228 5.08 -5.10 10.61
CA ILE A 228 5.30 -4.17 11.72
C ILE A 228 4.20 -4.40 12.76
N GLN A 229 4.60 -4.60 14.02
CA GLN A 229 3.69 -4.67 15.15
C GLN A 229 3.85 -3.43 16.05
N PHE A 230 2.74 -2.84 16.46
CA PHE A 230 2.76 -1.79 17.48
C PHE A 230 2.49 -2.40 18.87
N VAL A 231 3.34 -2.09 19.86
CA VAL A 231 3.24 -2.65 21.22
C VAL A 231 3.30 -1.55 22.27
N TYR A 232 2.17 -1.27 22.93
CA TYR A 232 2.11 -0.23 23.95
C TYR A 232 2.46 -0.75 25.35
N GLU A 233 3.29 -0.02 26.09
CA GLU A 233 3.64 -0.30 27.50
C GLU A 233 3.12 0.84 28.40
N GLY A 234 1.82 0.83 28.73
CA GLY A 234 1.24 1.84 29.63
C GLY A 234 -0.21 1.60 30.05
N ASP A 235 -0.71 2.47 30.91
CA ASP A 235 -1.83 2.27 31.85
C ASP A 235 -3.25 2.37 31.23
N GLY A 236 -3.40 2.27 29.91
CA GLY A 236 -4.72 2.22 29.25
C GLY A 236 -5.31 3.53 28.73
N ASN A 237 -4.49 4.50 28.31
CA ASN A 237 -4.95 5.70 27.58
C ASN A 237 -4.86 5.52 26.05
N PHE A 238 -5.81 6.13 25.32
CA PHE A 238 -6.03 5.98 23.87
C PHE A 238 -5.10 6.84 23.01
N TRP A 239 -4.58 6.28 21.91
CA TRP A 239 -3.78 6.95 20.89
C TRP A 239 -4.37 6.71 19.50
N ALA A 240 -4.35 7.72 18.63
CA ALA A 240 -4.59 7.55 17.19
C ALA A 240 -3.27 7.68 16.43
N ILE A 241 -2.98 6.70 15.56
CA ILE A 241 -1.85 6.71 14.62
C ILE A 241 -2.44 6.86 13.21
N ASP A 242 -1.82 7.70 12.40
CA ASP A 242 -2.28 8.10 11.05
C ASP A 242 -1.08 8.38 10.13
N ASN A 243 -1.29 8.50 8.82
CA ASN A 243 -0.23 8.73 7.82
C ASN A 243 0.91 7.69 7.89
N LEU A 244 0.55 6.42 8.11
CA LEU A 244 1.51 5.35 8.33
C LEU A 244 2.10 4.89 6.98
N GLN A 245 3.37 5.20 6.74
CA GLN A 245 4.08 4.92 5.49
C GLN A 245 5.34 4.11 5.75
N VAL A 246 5.50 3.01 5.02
CA VAL A 246 6.74 2.23 5.01
C VAL A 246 7.56 2.68 3.80
N VAL A 247 8.77 3.15 4.05
CA VAL A 247 9.64 3.77 3.06
C VAL A 247 10.89 2.92 2.90
N CYS A 248 11.02 2.30 1.73
CA CYS A 248 12.19 1.55 1.30
C CYS A 248 13.20 2.52 0.70
N ARG A 249 14.39 2.68 1.27
CA ARG A 249 15.43 3.60 0.79
C ARG A 249 16.50 2.84 0.00
N ASP A 250 17.08 3.56 -0.94
CA ASP A 250 18.12 3.09 -1.86
C ASP A 250 17.82 1.71 -2.49
N PRO A 251 16.64 1.52 -3.11
CA PRO A 251 16.28 0.23 -3.69
C PRO A 251 17.03 -0.03 -4.99
N ASP A 252 17.47 -1.28 -5.17
CA ASP A 252 18.09 -1.74 -6.42
C ASP A 252 17.08 -2.34 -7.41
N GLU A 253 15.88 -2.67 -6.95
CA GLU A 253 14.74 -3.14 -7.76
C GLU A 253 13.38 -2.82 -7.12
N VAL A 254 12.29 -2.99 -7.87
CA VAL A 254 10.92 -2.91 -7.34
C VAL A 254 10.26 -4.27 -7.50
N ARG A 255 9.72 -4.81 -6.40
CA ARG A 255 9.00 -6.08 -6.39
C ARG A 255 7.49 -5.87 -6.31
N PHE A 256 6.75 -6.67 -7.07
CA PHE A 256 5.29 -6.65 -7.14
C PHE A 256 4.73 -8.07 -7.02
N VAL A 257 3.55 -8.20 -6.41
CA VAL A 257 2.80 -9.47 -6.36
C VAL A 257 1.32 -9.17 -6.57
N ALA A 258 0.74 -9.75 -7.62
CA ALA A 258 -0.68 -9.56 -7.93
C ALA A 258 -1.31 -10.86 -8.45
N SER A 259 -2.61 -11.03 -8.22
CA SER A 259 -3.39 -12.05 -8.91
C SER A 259 -3.64 -11.65 -10.36
N LEU A 260 -4.00 -12.60 -11.23
CA LEU A 260 -4.30 -12.31 -12.65
C LEU A 260 -5.47 -11.33 -12.87
N ASP A 261 -6.30 -11.12 -11.86
CA ASP A 261 -7.41 -10.17 -11.84
C ASP A 261 -7.15 -8.95 -10.93
N GLY A 262 -5.97 -8.87 -10.33
CA GLY A 262 -5.58 -7.83 -9.38
C GLY A 262 -4.57 -6.84 -9.95
N VAL A 263 -4.32 -5.79 -9.18
CA VAL A 263 -3.27 -4.80 -9.44
C VAL A 263 -2.50 -4.61 -8.14
N ASP A 264 -1.17 -4.64 -8.22
CA ASP A 264 -0.28 -4.17 -7.15
C ASP A 264 0.42 -2.91 -7.62
N ALA A 265 0.36 -1.84 -6.82
CA ALA A 265 0.91 -0.54 -7.15
C ALA A 265 2.00 -0.14 -6.14
N LYS A 266 3.02 0.55 -6.64
CA LYS A 266 4.12 1.09 -5.84
C LYS A 266 4.47 2.49 -6.31
N THR A 267 4.61 3.42 -5.38
CA THR A 267 5.02 4.79 -5.65
C THR A 267 6.52 4.96 -5.45
N LEU A 268 7.19 5.44 -6.49
CA LEU A 268 8.62 5.72 -6.53
C LEU A 268 8.85 7.21 -6.30
N VAL A 269 9.78 7.52 -5.38
CA VAL A 269 10.26 8.88 -5.13
C VAL A 269 11.60 9.06 -5.85
N ILE A 270 11.59 9.85 -6.92
CA ILE A 270 12.80 10.20 -7.67
C ILE A 270 13.30 11.55 -7.16
N ARG A 271 14.57 11.62 -6.80
CA ARG A 271 15.16 12.82 -6.19
C ARG A 271 16.37 13.32 -6.97
N ASN A 272 16.56 14.63 -6.94
CA ASN A 272 17.81 15.26 -7.30
C ASN A 272 18.67 15.50 -6.04
N SER A 273 19.66 14.64 -5.81
CA SER A 273 20.63 14.81 -4.71
C SER A 273 21.84 15.66 -5.09
N GLY A 274 21.87 16.18 -6.32
CA GLY A 274 22.92 17.06 -6.83
C GLY A 274 22.72 18.54 -6.47
N GLU A 275 23.65 19.36 -6.93
CA GLU A 275 23.71 20.80 -6.65
C GLU A 275 23.18 21.67 -7.82
N ALA A 276 22.91 21.07 -8.97
CA ALA A 276 22.27 21.73 -10.12
C ALA A 276 20.91 21.12 -10.42
N THR A 277 20.04 21.87 -11.11
CA THR A 277 18.72 21.38 -11.56
C THR A 277 18.87 20.17 -12.48
N LEU A 278 18.18 19.09 -12.15
CA LEU A 278 18.10 17.85 -12.93
C LEU A 278 16.96 17.96 -13.95
N HIS A 279 17.22 17.65 -15.22
CA HIS A 279 16.22 17.56 -16.27
C HIS A 279 15.95 16.10 -16.59
N ILE A 280 14.73 15.65 -16.34
CA ILE A 280 14.31 14.27 -16.56
C ILE A 280 13.62 14.18 -17.92
N GLY A 281 14.02 13.21 -18.74
CA GLY A 281 13.37 12.91 -20.02
C GLY A 281 12.04 12.17 -19.84
N SER A 282 11.54 11.52 -20.89
CA SER A 282 10.31 10.71 -20.78
C SER A 282 10.65 9.32 -20.24
N LEU A 283 9.98 8.91 -19.16
CA LEU A 283 10.14 7.59 -18.58
C LEU A 283 9.50 6.51 -19.45
N THR A 284 10.18 5.39 -19.61
CA THR A 284 9.69 4.26 -20.41
C THR A 284 9.80 2.94 -19.65
N ILE A 285 8.81 2.07 -19.81
CA ILE A 285 8.87 0.69 -19.34
C ILE A 285 9.18 -0.20 -20.56
N SER A 286 10.18 -1.07 -20.42
CA SER A 286 10.60 -1.99 -21.47
C SER A 286 10.95 -3.37 -20.90
N GLY A 287 11.08 -4.37 -21.76
CA GLY A 287 11.40 -5.75 -21.36
C GLY A 287 10.37 -6.76 -21.83
N THR A 288 10.64 -8.04 -21.58
CA THR A 288 9.83 -9.16 -22.10
C THR A 288 8.39 -9.14 -21.59
N HIS A 289 8.17 -8.65 -20.38
CA HIS A 289 6.85 -8.53 -19.76
C HIS A 289 6.46 -7.06 -19.53
N GLY A 290 7.01 -6.12 -20.30
CA GLY A 290 6.75 -4.69 -20.11
C GLY A 290 5.27 -4.30 -20.18
N GLY A 291 4.44 -5.06 -20.91
CA GLY A 291 3.00 -4.85 -20.98
C GLY A 291 2.23 -5.21 -19.70
N ASP A 292 2.85 -5.94 -18.77
CA ASP A 292 2.26 -6.27 -17.46
C ASP A 292 2.46 -5.12 -16.45
N PHE A 293 3.24 -4.08 -16.79
CA PHE A 293 3.51 -2.93 -15.94
C PHE A 293 3.05 -1.64 -16.60
N THR A 294 2.40 -0.76 -15.84
CA THR A 294 1.86 0.50 -16.33
C THR A 294 2.23 1.64 -15.40
N LYS A 295 2.57 2.80 -15.94
CA LYS A 295 2.70 4.04 -15.16
C LYS A 295 1.28 4.55 -14.85
N LEU A 296 0.82 4.38 -13.61
CA LEU A 296 -0.49 4.83 -13.14
C LEU A 296 -0.52 6.36 -12.97
N SER A 297 0.58 6.91 -12.46
CA SER A 297 0.84 8.35 -12.40
C SER A 297 2.31 8.66 -12.72
N ASP A 298 2.57 9.83 -13.28
CA ASP A 298 3.93 10.25 -13.69
C ASP A 298 4.06 11.77 -13.57
N SER A 299 4.67 12.23 -12.47
CA SER A 299 5.01 13.63 -12.25
C SER A 299 6.49 13.93 -12.52
N CYS A 300 7.23 12.99 -13.13
CA CYS A 300 8.66 13.11 -13.37
C CYS A 300 9.01 13.32 -14.85
N SER A 301 8.26 12.73 -15.78
CA SER A 301 8.56 12.83 -17.21
C SER A 301 8.60 14.28 -17.69
N SER A 302 9.69 14.64 -18.39
CA SER A 302 9.91 15.99 -18.94
C SER A 302 9.92 17.11 -17.91
N GLN A 303 10.27 16.81 -16.65
CA GLN A 303 10.33 17.80 -15.57
C GLN A 303 11.75 18.25 -15.26
N SER A 304 11.84 19.47 -14.70
CA SER A 304 13.05 20.02 -14.09
C SER A 304 12.93 19.95 -12.57
N VAL A 305 13.79 19.16 -11.93
CA VAL A 305 13.82 18.96 -10.49
C VAL A 305 14.97 19.77 -9.89
N ALA A 306 14.63 20.80 -9.10
CA ALA A 306 15.62 21.63 -8.41
C ALA A 306 16.50 20.79 -7.45
N PRO A 307 17.69 21.27 -7.05
CA PRO A 307 18.49 20.62 -6.01
C PRO A 307 17.66 20.30 -4.76
N LEU A 308 17.82 19.09 -4.20
CA LEU A 308 17.02 18.52 -3.11
C LEU A 308 15.54 18.28 -3.42
N GLY A 309 15.06 18.71 -4.59
CA GLY A 309 13.71 18.48 -5.07
C GLY A 309 13.46 17.02 -5.44
N GLN A 310 12.18 16.68 -5.57
CA GLN A 310 11.71 15.33 -5.88
C GLN A 310 10.51 15.37 -6.80
N CYS A 311 10.23 14.23 -7.44
CA CYS A 311 9.01 13.96 -8.18
C CYS A 311 8.60 12.50 -7.94
N LEU A 312 7.34 12.19 -8.25
CA LEU A 312 6.71 10.90 -7.97
C LEU A 312 6.27 10.19 -9.24
N VAL A 313 6.41 8.86 -9.26
CA VAL A 313 5.88 7.97 -10.30
C VAL A 313 5.26 6.76 -9.63
N GLU A 314 4.00 6.49 -9.92
CA GLU A 314 3.33 5.27 -9.46
C GLU A 314 3.33 4.23 -10.57
N VAL A 315 3.87 3.05 -10.28
CA VAL A 315 3.90 1.92 -11.20
C VAL A 315 2.93 0.86 -10.70
N GLY A 316 2.00 0.45 -11.57
CA GLY A 316 1.08 -0.65 -11.35
C GLY A 316 1.53 -1.91 -12.09
N PHE A 317 1.33 -3.06 -11.45
CA PHE A 317 1.58 -4.40 -12.00
C PHE A 317 0.26 -5.16 -12.14
N SER A 318 -0.09 -5.51 -13.38
CA SER A 318 -1.26 -6.30 -13.76
C SER A 318 -0.80 -7.50 -14.59
N PRO A 319 -0.55 -8.66 -13.97
CA PRO A 319 0.10 -9.79 -14.63
C PRO A 319 -0.76 -10.39 -15.74
N GLY A 320 -0.24 -10.46 -16.97
CA GLY A 320 -0.84 -11.19 -18.08
C GLY A 320 -0.78 -12.72 -17.94
N GLY A 321 -0.22 -13.24 -16.85
CA GLY A 321 -0.22 -14.66 -16.52
C GLY A 321 0.65 -14.97 -15.29
N THR A 322 0.72 -16.25 -14.90
CA THR A 322 1.40 -16.65 -13.66
C THR A 322 2.92 -16.61 -13.76
N GLY A 323 3.59 -16.64 -12.60
CA GLY A 323 5.04 -16.73 -12.48
C GLY A 323 5.75 -15.38 -12.53
N ALA A 324 7.08 -15.44 -12.66
CA ALA A 324 7.93 -14.25 -12.70
C ALA A 324 7.70 -13.43 -13.97
N ARG A 325 7.44 -12.13 -13.79
CA ARG A 325 7.26 -11.11 -14.81
C ARG A 325 8.33 -10.05 -14.62
N LEU A 326 9.10 -9.78 -15.66
CA LEU A 326 10.29 -8.94 -15.59
C LEU A 326 10.20 -7.83 -16.63
N ALA A 327 10.48 -6.62 -16.18
CA ALA A 327 10.60 -5.42 -17.00
C ALA A 327 11.64 -4.48 -16.37
N ASN A 328 11.95 -3.38 -17.07
CA ASN A 328 12.82 -2.32 -16.59
C ASN A 328 12.10 -0.98 -16.77
N LEU A 329 12.13 -0.13 -15.75
CA LEU A 329 11.79 1.29 -15.85
C LEU A 329 13.07 2.07 -16.19
N SER A 330 13.09 2.75 -17.33
CA SER A 330 14.20 3.61 -17.76
C SER A 330 13.84 5.08 -17.54
N ILE A 331 14.72 5.79 -16.83
CA ILE A 331 14.55 7.19 -16.43
C ILE A 331 15.74 7.97 -17.02
N PRO A 332 15.63 8.47 -18.26
CA PRO A 332 16.69 9.30 -18.87
C PRO A 332 16.78 10.66 -18.18
N SER A 333 18.00 11.19 -18.03
CA SER A 333 18.23 12.52 -17.44
C SER A 333 19.51 13.19 -17.97
N ASP A 334 19.77 14.41 -17.52
CA ASP A 334 21.02 15.14 -17.76
C ASP A 334 22.07 14.95 -16.65
N ASP A 335 21.89 13.95 -15.78
CA ASP A 335 22.93 13.50 -14.85
C ASP A 335 24.12 12.94 -15.67
N PRO A 336 25.33 13.53 -15.56
CA PRO A 336 26.48 13.10 -16.35
C PRO A 336 27.01 11.72 -15.95
N ASP A 337 26.82 11.31 -14.70
CA ASP A 337 27.30 10.02 -14.18
C ASP A 337 26.26 8.92 -14.43
N THR A 338 24.98 9.28 -14.37
CA THR A 338 23.85 8.36 -14.65
C THR A 338 22.87 8.95 -15.69
N PRO A 339 23.27 9.03 -16.98
CA PRO A 339 22.43 9.63 -18.02
C PRO A 339 21.10 8.91 -18.25
N THR A 340 21.01 7.64 -17.86
CA THR A 340 19.76 6.90 -17.79
C THR A 340 19.82 5.96 -16.59
N LEU A 341 19.00 6.26 -15.59
CA LEU A 341 18.80 5.39 -14.45
C LEU A 341 17.85 4.27 -14.87
N VAL A 342 18.28 3.01 -14.70
CA VAL A 342 17.47 1.83 -15.04
C VAL A 342 17.12 1.09 -13.76
N LEU A 343 15.82 1.02 -13.45
CA LEU A 343 15.30 0.33 -12.28
C LEU A 343 14.58 -0.97 -12.71
N PRO A 344 15.09 -2.15 -12.32
CA PRO A 344 14.42 -3.42 -12.56
C PRO A 344 13.04 -3.48 -11.88
N LEU A 345 12.04 -3.96 -12.63
CA LEU A 345 10.69 -4.26 -12.14
C LEU A 345 10.49 -5.78 -12.14
N ARG A 346 10.22 -6.34 -10.96
CA ARG A 346 10.01 -7.77 -10.76
C ARG A 346 8.61 -8.03 -10.21
N GLY A 347 7.73 -8.52 -11.07
CA GLY A 347 6.40 -8.95 -10.68
C GLY A 347 6.31 -10.46 -10.52
N THR A 348 5.45 -10.93 -9.63
CA THR A 348 5.01 -12.32 -9.58
C THR A 348 3.50 -12.38 -9.79
N GLY A 349 3.08 -12.89 -10.94
CA GLY A 349 1.68 -13.16 -11.22
C GLY A 349 1.22 -14.43 -10.52
N ARG A 350 0.13 -14.34 -9.74
CA ARG A 350 -0.49 -15.48 -9.07
C ARG A 350 -1.85 -15.81 -9.68
N PHE A 351 -2.18 -17.09 -9.72
CA PHE A 351 -3.53 -17.54 -10.05
C PHE A 351 -4.25 -17.99 -8.79
N PHE A 352 -5.54 -17.71 -8.70
CA PHE A 352 -6.38 -18.16 -7.60
C PHE A 352 -7.83 -18.31 -8.08
N MET A 353 -8.40 -19.48 -7.92
CA MET A 353 -9.74 -19.80 -8.38
C MET A 353 -10.43 -20.75 -7.41
N VAL A 354 -11.69 -20.46 -7.11
CA VAL A 354 -12.56 -21.32 -6.29
C VAL A 354 -13.68 -21.91 -7.14
N MET A 355 -13.81 -23.23 -7.12
CA MET A 355 -14.89 -23.97 -7.77
C MET A 355 -15.49 -25.02 -6.85
N PRO A 356 -16.80 -25.31 -6.96
CA PRO A 356 -17.80 -24.52 -7.68
C PRO A 356 -18.06 -23.16 -6.99
N SER A 357 -18.54 -22.18 -7.74
CA SER A 357 -18.87 -20.84 -7.19
C SER A 357 -20.17 -20.80 -6.37
N ARG A 358 -20.88 -21.93 -6.28
CA ARG A 358 -22.17 -22.08 -5.58
C ARG A 358 -22.25 -23.45 -4.91
N GLY A 359 -22.87 -23.52 -3.74
CA GLY A 359 -23.01 -24.80 -3.04
C GLY A 359 -23.86 -24.72 -1.78
N THR A 360 -23.82 -25.78 -0.99
CA THR A 360 -24.58 -25.95 0.25
C THR A 360 -23.75 -26.73 1.28
N ILE A 361 -24.31 -27.07 2.44
CA ILE A 361 -23.62 -27.93 3.40
C ILE A 361 -23.32 -29.30 2.76
N GLY A 362 -22.05 -29.68 2.79
CA GLY A 362 -21.54 -30.92 2.21
C GLY A 362 -20.88 -30.75 0.85
N THR A 363 -20.98 -29.58 0.22
CA THR A 363 -20.21 -29.27 -0.99
C THR A 363 -18.72 -29.35 -0.71
N THR A 364 -17.97 -29.91 -1.66
CA THR A 364 -16.52 -29.85 -1.71
C THR A 364 -16.12 -28.72 -2.64
N LEU A 365 -15.33 -27.77 -2.14
CA LEU A 365 -14.71 -26.73 -2.95
C LEU A 365 -13.29 -27.17 -3.28
N GLU A 366 -12.95 -27.00 -4.54
CA GLU A 366 -11.61 -27.05 -5.07
C GLU A 366 -11.11 -25.62 -5.26
N ILE A 367 -9.97 -25.33 -4.62
CA ILE A 367 -9.29 -24.06 -4.69
C ILE A 367 -7.98 -24.33 -5.41
N THR A 368 -7.85 -23.83 -6.63
CA THR A 368 -6.64 -23.96 -7.44
C THR A 368 -5.91 -22.63 -7.50
N GLY A 369 -4.60 -22.63 -7.33
CA GLY A 369 -3.82 -21.41 -7.36
C GLY A 369 -2.32 -21.65 -7.41
N SER A 370 -1.55 -20.63 -7.09
CA SER A 370 -0.09 -20.70 -6.97
C SER A 370 0.35 -20.06 -5.65
N GLY A 371 1.30 -20.68 -4.94
CA GLY A 371 1.79 -20.17 -3.66
C GLY A 371 0.76 -20.28 -2.55
N LEU A 372 -0.07 -21.33 -2.55
CA LEU A 372 -1.05 -21.59 -1.48
C LEU A 372 -0.39 -22.05 -0.18
N GLY A 373 0.92 -22.27 -0.18
CA GLY A 373 1.74 -22.73 0.93
C GLY A 373 1.91 -24.23 0.91
N ALA A 374 3.15 -24.71 1.05
CA ALA A 374 3.46 -26.14 1.08
C ALA A 374 2.89 -26.86 2.32
N THR A 375 2.58 -26.11 3.39
CA THR A 375 2.03 -26.66 4.63
C THR A 375 0.57 -26.29 4.80
N LYS A 376 -0.24 -27.27 5.20
CA LYS A 376 -1.67 -27.10 5.49
C LYS A 376 -1.95 -25.94 6.42
N GLY A 377 -2.62 -24.92 5.88
CA GLY A 377 -3.15 -23.77 6.61
C GLY A 377 -4.65 -23.86 6.88
N LYS A 378 -5.31 -22.71 6.86
CA LYS A 378 -6.75 -22.55 7.12
C LYS A 378 -7.43 -21.96 5.89
N VAL A 379 -8.66 -22.40 5.62
CA VAL A 379 -9.52 -21.76 4.61
C VAL A 379 -10.79 -21.26 5.27
N THR A 380 -11.10 -19.99 5.08
CA THR A 380 -12.31 -19.34 5.57
C THR A 380 -13.19 -18.82 4.43
N ILE A 381 -14.48 -18.71 4.71
CA ILE A 381 -15.47 -18.11 3.80
C ILE A 381 -16.24 -17.08 4.60
N GLY A 382 -16.35 -15.85 4.09
CA GLY A 382 -16.99 -14.77 4.82
C GLY A 382 -16.97 -13.42 4.14
N ASN A 383 -17.39 -12.42 4.90
CA ASN A 383 -17.28 -11.00 4.62
C ASN A 383 -16.97 -10.26 5.93
N SER A 384 -17.02 -8.93 5.93
CA SER A 384 -16.75 -8.11 7.13
C SER A 384 -17.70 -8.38 8.30
N SER A 385 -18.89 -8.94 8.07
CA SER A 385 -19.89 -9.17 9.11
C SER A 385 -19.90 -10.60 9.64
N VAL A 386 -19.63 -11.60 8.79
CA VAL A 386 -19.73 -13.02 9.15
C VAL A 386 -18.66 -13.84 8.46
N THR A 387 -18.04 -14.76 9.21
CA THR A 387 -17.01 -15.66 8.68
C THR A 387 -17.16 -17.07 9.24
N MET A 388 -16.85 -18.07 8.43
CA MET A 388 -16.72 -19.46 8.86
C MET A 388 -15.39 -20.08 8.44
N THR A 389 -15.00 -21.15 9.13
CA THR A 389 -13.88 -22.00 8.72
C THR A 389 -14.40 -23.25 8.02
N THR A 390 -13.70 -23.68 6.98
CA THR A 390 -14.01 -24.91 6.23
C THR A 390 -13.23 -26.10 6.78
N LYS A 391 -13.63 -27.32 6.42
CA LYS A 391 -12.87 -28.53 6.74
C LYS A 391 -11.96 -28.89 5.56
N VAL A 392 -10.66 -28.67 5.71
CA VAL A 392 -9.64 -29.05 4.71
C VAL A 392 -9.57 -30.57 4.58
N LEU A 393 -9.73 -31.06 3.35
CA LEU A 393 -9.63 -32.45 2.93
C LEU A 393 -8.24 -32.76 2.36
N GLN A 394 -7.74 -31.89 1.47
CA GLN A 394 -6.43 -32.00 0.83
C GLN A 394 -5.80 -30.62 0.74
N TRP A 395 -4.47 -30.55 0.81
CA TRP A 395 -3.71 -29.31 0.69
C TRP A 395 -2.40 -29.58 -0.04
N THR A 396 -2.12 -28.76 -1.05
CA THR A 396 -0.85 -28.67 -1.77
C THR A 396 -0.60 -27.19 -2.06
N ASP A 397 0.57 -26.86 -2.58
CA ASP A 397 0.89 -25.47 -2.94
C ASP A 397 0.06 -24.94 -4.13
N GLU A 398 -0.54 -25.85 -4.92
CA GLU A 398 -1.32 -25.51 -6.11
C GLU A 398 -2.82 -25.82 -5.99
N THR A 399 -3.22 -26.70 -5.09
CA THR A 399 -4.60 -27.16 -4.95
C THR A 399 -4.97 -27.46 -3.51
N ILE A 400 -6.10 -26.91 -3.06
CA ILE A 400 -6.71 -27.19 -1.76
C ILE A 400 -8.14 -27.70 -2.00
N LEU A 401 -8.47 -28.84 -1.39
CA LEU A 401 -9.85 -29.33 -1.33
C LEU A 401 -10.41 -29.08 0.07
N VAL A 402 -11.56 -28.44 0.16
CA VAL A 402 -12.25 -28.19 1.43
C VAL A 402 -13.71 -28.63 1.37
N SER A 403 -14.27 -29.06 2.50
CA SER A 403 -15.69 -29.39 2.62
C SER A 403 -16.44 -28.39 3.49
N LEU A 404 -17.66 -28.06 3.08
CA LEU A 404 -18.53 -27.14 3.79
C LEU A 404 -19.32 -27.87 4.88
N SER A 405 -19.04 -27.55 6.13
CA SER A 405 -19.72 -28.15 7.30
C SER A 405 -20.72 -27.21 7.98
N LYS A 406 -20.62 -25.91 7.68
CA LYS A 406 -21.45 -24.81 8.14
C LYS A 406 -21.95 -24.02 6.92
N PHE A 407 -22.91 -23.11 7.12
CA PHE A 407 -23.40 -22.21 6.07
C PHE A 407 -23.51 -20.77 6.55
N LEU A 408 -23.46 -19.84 5.61
CA LEU A 408 -23.80 -18.42 5.79
C LEU A 408 -25.14 -18.15 5.07
N PRO A 409 -25.81 -17.02 5.35
CA PRO A 409 -27.05 -16.65 4.66
C PRO A 409 -26.97 -16.78 3.14
N THR A 410 -28.05 -17.27 2.53
CA THR A 410 -28.17 -17.41 1.07
C THR A 410 -28.44 -16.05 0.40
N GLY A 411 -28.22 -15.97 -0.92
CA GLY A 411 -28.43 -14.74 -1.70
C GLY A 411 -27.30 -13.71 -1.61
N THR A 412 -26.26 -13.98 -0.82
CA THR A 412 -25.06 -13.15 -0.68
C THR A 412 -23.83 -13.90 -1.20
N ARG A 413 -22.96 -13.20 -1.94
CA ARG A 413 -21.63 -13.73 -2.31
C ARG A 413 -20.62 -13.40 -1.23
N TYR A 414 -19.78 -14.38 -0.93
CA TYR A 414 -18.76 -14.32 0.11
C TYR A 414 -17.37 -14.46 -0.50
N SER A 415 -16.41 -13.80 0.12
CA SER A 415 -15.01 -13.98 -0.19
C SER A 415 -14.53 -15.33 0.37
N VAL A 416 -13.60 -15.95 -0.34
CA VAL A 416 -12.91 -17.16 0.09
C VAL A 416 -11.46 -16.79 0.36
N THR A 417 -10.98 -17.14 1.55
CA THR A 417 -9.67 -16.72 2.03
C THR A 417 -8.86 -17.95 2.42
N VAL A 418 -7.68 -18.09 1.82
CA VAL A 418 -6.68 -19.09 2.17
C VAL A 418 -5.64 -18.40 3.04
N ILE A 419 -5.39 -18.97 4.22
CA ILE A 419 -4.39 -18.50 5.18
C ILE A 419 -3.32 -19.60 5.23
N PRO A 420 -2.20 -19.45 4.50
CA PRO A 420 -1.09 -20.39 4.57
C PRO A 420 -0.56 -20.51 5.99
N LYS A 421 -0.01 -21.68 6.34
CA LYS A 421 0.64 -21.86 7.65
C LYS A 421 2.12 -21.45 7.63
N VAL A 422 2.77 -21.62 6.48
CA VAL A 422 4.20 -21.42 6.29
C VAL A 422 4.40 -20.69 4.95
N PRO A 423 5.19 -19.60 4.93
CA PRO A 423 5.75 -18.90 6.10
C PRO A 423 4.68 -18.40 7.09
N LYS A 424 5.08 -18.14 8.33
CA LYS A 424 4.15 -17.69 9.37
C LYS A 424 3.93 -16.20 9.20
N GLY A 425 2.70 -15.77 8.96
CA GLY A 425 2.41 -14.35 8.69
C GLY A 425 2.18 -14.05 7.21
N THR A 426 2.32 -15.04 6.33
CA THR A 426 2.00 -14.89 4.90
C THR A 426 0.59 -14.30 4.73
N PRO A 427 0.46 -13.19 3.96
CA PRO A 427 -0.82 -12.54 3.76
C PRO A 427 -1.90 -13.50 3.29
N PRO A 428 -3.14 -13.41 3.81
CA PRO A 428 -4.23 -14.23 3.33
C PRO A 428 -4.46 -14.02 1.83
N ILE A 429 -4.56 -15.10 1.08
CA ILE A 429 -4.91 -15.07 -0.34
C ILE A 429 -6.43 -15.05 -0.41
N VAL A 430 -6.99 -13.97 -0.95
CA VAL A 430 -8.43 -13.73 -0.95
C VAL A 430 -8.96 -13.68 -2.38
N GLN A 431 -10.03 -14.41 -2.65
CA GLN A 431 -10.89 -14.15 -3.80
C GLN A 431 -12.19 -13.52 -3.35
N ALA A 432 -12.38 -12.26 -3.69
CA ALA A 432 -13.58 -11.52 -3.36
C ALA A 432 -14.80 -12.09 -4.08
N ASN A 433 -15.94 -12.17 -3.38
CA ASN A 433 -17.24 -12.57 -3.95
C ASN A 433 -17.24 -13.94 -4.67
N ALA A 434 -16.33 -14.84 -4.30
CA ALA A 434 -16.10 -16.10 -4.99
C ALA A 434 -17.27 -17.10 -4.85
N PHE A 435 -17.91 -17.16 -3.67
CA PHE A 435 -18.80 -18.27 -3.33
C PHE A 435 -20.18 -17.81 -2.82
N GLU A 436 -21.24 -18.54 -3.17
CA GLU A 436 -22.61 -18.27 -2.72
C GLU A 436 -23.29 -19.54 -2.19
N PHE A 437 -23.92 -19.46 -1.02
CA PHE A 437 -24.75 -20.56 -0.49
C PHE A 437 -26.11 -20.59 -1.18
N ARG A 438 -26.57 -21.80 -1.53
CA ARG A 438 -27.83 -22.05 -2.23
C ARG A 438 -28.75 -22.97 -1.45
N ASP A 439 -30.03 -22.63 -1.52
CA ASP A 439 -31.14 -23.48 -1.06
C ASP A 439 -31.33 -24.69 -1.98
N PRO A 440 -31.97 -25.77 -1.51
CA PRO A 440 -32.36 -26.90 -2.35
C PRO A 440 -33.08 -26.45 -3.62
N GLN A 441 -32.72 -27.02 -4.78
CA GLN A 441 -33.38 -26.74 -6.05
C GLN A 441 -33.88 -28.04 -6.65
N ILE A 442 -35.20 -28.18 -6.77
CA ILE A 442 -35.83 -29.33 -7.41
C ILE A 442 -35.89 -29.06 -8.91
N VAL A 443 -35.31 -29.95 -9.71
CA VAL A 443 -35.25 -29.80 -11.18
C VAL A 443 -36.11 -30.84 -11.88
N TRP A 444 -36.25 -32.02 -11.27
CA TRP A 444 -37.03 -33.11 -11.83
C TRP A 444 -37.70 -33.91 -10.73
N MET A 445 -38.85 -34.48 -11.06
CA MET A 445 -39.66 -35.29 -10.16
C MET A 445 -40.30 -36.43 -10.95
N SER A 446 -40.35 -37.64 -10.37
CA SER A 446 -40.87 -38.83 -11.06
C SER A 446 -42.37 -38.79 -11.31
N SER A 447 -43.13 -38.11 -10.44
CA SER A 447 -44.55 -37.83 -10.59
C SER A 447 -44.89 -36.57 -9.80
N ASP A 448 -45.68 -35.67 -10.39
CA ASP A 448 -46.21 -34.45 -9.74
C ASP A 448 -47.55 -34.67 -9.04
N HIS A 449 -48.03 -35.91 -9.02
CA HIS A 449 -49.24 -36.34 -8.34
C HIS A 449 -49.03 -37.71 -7.66
N GLY A 450 -49.89 -38.06 -6.71
CA GLY A 450 -49.92 -39.40 -6.13
C GLY A 450 -50.88 -39.55 -4.96
N THR A 451 -51.05 -40.80 -4.55
CA THR A 451 -51.88 -41.22 -3.43
C THR A 451 -51.03 -41.59 -2.21
N LEU A 452 -51.69 -41.85 -1.10
CA LEU A 452 -51.05 -42.27 0.13
C LEU A 452 -50.20 -43.55 -0.07
N GLY A 453 -48.91 -43.44 0.25
CA GLY A 453 -47.97 -44.57 0.24
C GLY A 453 -47.16 -44.66 -1.04
N ASP A 454 -47.48 -43.85 -2.05
CA ASP A 454 -46.70 -43.79 -3.29
C ASP A 454 -45.28 -43.31 -3.02
N VAL A 455 -44.34 -43.87 -3.78
CA VAL A 455 -42.93 -43.53 -3.71
C VAL A 455 -42.60 -42.54 -4.81
N VAL A 456 -42.13 -41.36 -4.42
CA VAL A 456 -41.77 -40.28 -5.35
C VAL A 456 -40.27 -40.03 -5.27
N THR A 457 -39.66 -39.83 -6.44
CA THR A 457 -38.24 -39.50 -6.59
C THR A 457 -38.08 -38.07 -7.07
N LEU A 458 -37.23 -37.30 -6.39
CA LEU A 458 -36.82 -35.96 -6.78
C LEU A 458 -35.35 -35.97 -7.18
N ARG A 459 -35.02 -35.18 -8.21
CA ARG A 459 -33.63 -34.87 -8.58
C ARG A 459 -33.44 -33.38 -8.68
N GLY A 460 -32.23 -32.93 -8.37
CA GLY A 460 -31.95 -31.51 -8.33
C GLY A 460 -30.61 -31.18 -7.69
N TRP A 461 -30.44 -29.91 -7.35
CA TRP A 461 -29.19 -29.36 -6.84
C TRP A 461 -29.30 -29.01 -5.36
N TYR A 462 -28.16 -29.01 -4.67
CA TYR A 462 -28.00 -28.41 -3.34
C TYR A 462 -28.89 -29.04 -2.25
N PHE A 463 -29.23 -30.31 -2.37
CA PHE A 463 -29.93 -31.03 -1.30
C PHE A 463 -29.06 -31.11 -0.03
N GLY A 464 -27.75 -31.19 -0.19
CA GLY A 464 -26.78 -31.31 0.89
C GLY A 464 -26.53 -32.77 1.27
N THR A 465 -25.35 -33.05 1.81
CA THR A 465 -24.95 -34.43 2.16
C THR A 465 -25.58 -34.93 3.46
N LYS A 466 -26.15 -34.04 4.27
CA LYS A 466 -26.90 -34.39 5.48
C LYS A 466 -28.39 -34.46 5.16
N LYS A 467 -29.02 -35.56 5.57
CA LYS A 467 -30.46 -35.80 5.39
C LYS A 467 -31.29 -34.64 5.93
N GLY A 468 -32.11 -34.05 5.06
CA GLY A 468 -33.12 -33.04 5.41
C GLY A 468 -34.50 -33.64 5.61
N LYS A 469 -35.53 -32.83 5.37
CA LYS A 469 -36.95 -33.20 5.48
C LYS A 469 -37.67 -32.88 4.18
N VAL A 470 -38.73 -33.65 3.89
CA VAL A 470 -39.62 -33.40 2.77
C VAL A 470 -41.02 -33.22 3.33
N TYR A 471 -41.74 -32.20 2.87
CA TYR A 471 -43.11 -31.89 3.30
C TYR A 471 -44.03 -31.78 2.09
N ILE A 472 -45.26 -32.27 2.22
CA ILE A 472 -46.37 -31.92 1.31
C ILE A 472 -47.36 -31.10 2.12
N GLY A 473 -47.50 -29.82 1.77
CA GLY A 473 -48.13 -28.83 2.64
C GLY A 473 -47.43 -28.80 4.00
N THR A 474 -48.16 -29.12 5.06
CA THR A 474 -47.61 -29.17 6.43
C THR A 474 -47.22 -30.59 6.88
N LYS A 475 -47.45 -31.63 6.06
CA LYS A 475 -47.25 -33.03 6.45
C LYS A 475 -45.85 -33.51 6.05
N SER A 476 -45.11 -34.04 7.03
CA SER A 476 -43.78 -34.60 6.80
C SER A 476 -43.87 -35.95 6.09
N SER A 477 -43.10 -36.10 5.02
CA SER A 477 -42.93 -37.33 4.27
C SER A 477 -41.83 -38.21 4.84
N LYS A 478 -41.96 -39.54 4.71
CA LYS A 478 -40.89 -40.48 5.07
C LYS A 478 -39.85 -40.51 3.96
N VAL A 479 -38.65 -39.99 4.23
CA VAL A 479 -37.52 -40.03 3.28
C VAL A 479 -36.82 -41.39 3.37
N LEU A 480 -36.85 -42.13 2.25
CA LEU A 480 -36.21 -43.43 2.05
C LEU A 480 -34.75 -43.27 1.63
N ARG A 481 -34.45 -42.33 0.74
CA ARG A 481 -33.10 -42.06 0.22
C ARG A 481 -32.85 -40.57 0.15
N TRP A 482 -31.64 -40.15 0.50
CA TRP A 482 -31.19 -38.76 0.41
C TRP A 482 -29.73 -38.76 0.02
N THR A 483 -29.43 -38.23 -1.16
CA THR A 483 -28.07 -38.23 -1.70
C THR A 483 -27.78 -36.90 -2.36
N MET A 484 -26.51 -36.51 -2.31
CA MET A 484 -25.95 -35.42 -3.12
C MET A 484 -24.48 -35.76 -3.37
N ASP A 485 -24.06 -35.65 -4.62
CA ASP A 485 -22.66 -35.69 -4.98
C ASP A 485 -21.97 -34.38 -4.49
N PRO A 486 -20.90 -34.47 -3.67
CA PRO A 486 -20.27 -33.29 -3.08
C PRO A 486 -19.62 -32.31 -4.06
N VAL A 487 -19.23 -32.76 -5.25
CA VAL A 487 -18.48 -31.95 -6.23
C VAL A 487 -19.46 -31.26 -7.17
N THR A 488 -20.37 -32.03 -7.75
CA THR A 488 -21.37 -31.52 -8.70
C THR A 488 -22.55 -30.84 -8.00
N ASN A 489 -22.78 -31.12 -6.71
CA ASN A 489 -23.98 -30.71 -5.95
C ASN A 489 -25.30 -31.27 -6.47
N TYR A 490 -25.28 -32.21 -7.41
CA TYR A 490 -26.48 -32.88 -7.90
C TYR A 490 -26.85 -34.05 -7.00
N GLY A 491 -28.14 -34.25 -6.77
CA GLY A 491 -28.62 -35.23 -5.83
C GLY A 491 -29.96 -35.86 -6.19
N GLU A 492 -30.29 -36.90 -5.43
CA GLU A 492 -31.58 -37.59 -5.50
C GLU A 492 -32.17 -37.79 -4.11
N ILE A 493 -33.48 -37.54 -3.99
CA ILE A 493 -34.29 -37.79 -2.81
C ILE A 493 -35.42 -38.75 -3.19
N VAL A 494 -35.60 -39.82 -2.42
CA VAL A 494 -36.73 -40.75 -2.56
C VAL A 494 -37.55 -40.69 -1.29
N PHE A 495 -38.84 -40.44 -1.40
CA PHE A 495 -39.73 -40.30 -0.25
C PHE A 495 -41.09 -40.96 -0.49
N VAL A 496 -41.85 -41.16 0.59
CA VAL A 496 -43.21 -41.71 0.56
C VAL A 496 -44.23 -40.61 0.82
N VAL A 497 -45.28 -40.53 0.01
CA VAL A 497 -46.41 -39.61 0.17
C VAL A 497 -47.06 -39.84 1.56
N PRO A 498 -47.19 -38.80 2.42
CA PRO A 498 -47.56 -38.96 3.81
C PRO A 498 -49.07 -39.17 4.01
N LYS A 499 -49.44 -39.78 5.14
CA LYS A 499 -50.84 -39.82 5.60
C LYS A 499 -51.34 -38.45 5.99
N GLY A 500 -52.55 -38.10 5.54
CA GLY A 500 -53.34 -37.01 6.13
C GLY A 500 -53.55 -35.71 5.34
N PRO A 501 -52.98 -35.45 4.14
CA PRO A 501 -53.55 -34.45 3.25
C PRO A 501 -54.88 -34.94 2.68
N LEU A 502 -55.87 -34.06 2.53
CA LEU A 502 -57.03 -34.33 1.68
C LEU A 502 -56.59 -34.22 0.21
N PRO A 503 -57.36 -34.75 -0.76
CA PRO A 503 -57.07 -34.51 -2.17
C PRO A 503 -56.98 -33.01 -2.48
N GLY A 504 -55.97 -32.61 -3.27
CA GLY A 504 -55.72 -31.21 -3.60
C GLY A 504 -54.29 -30.88 -3.99
N LEU A 505 -54.06 -29.63 -4.41
CA LEU A 505 -52.75 -29.10 -4.81
C LEU A 505 -52.00 -28.52 -3.59
N TYR A 506 -50.77 -28.96 -3.37
CA TYR A 506 -49.95 -28.56 -2.23
C TYR A 506 -48.54 -28.10 -2.67
N ASP A 507 -47.89 -27.33 -1.79
CA ASP A 507 -46.45 -27.11 -1.89
C ASP A 507 -45.69 -28.35 -1.42
N LEU A 508 -44.87 -28.91 -2.31
CA LEU A 508 -43.86 -29.89 -1.98
C LEU A 508 -42.57 -29.14 -1.60
N SER A 509 -42.20 -29.21 -0.32
CA SER A 509 -41.03 -28.50 0.21
C SER A 509 -39.91 -29.48 0.58
N VAL A 510 -38.73 -29.27 0.01
CA VAL A 510 -37.48 -29.94 0.40
C VAL A 510 -36.71 -28.99 1.30
N VAL A 511 -36.56 -29.35 2.57
CA VAL A 511 -35.92 -28.52 3.59
C VAL A 511 -34.60 -29.16 4.01
N ASN A 512 -33.51 -28.41 3.90
CA ASN A 512 -32.22 -28.80 4.49
C ASN A 512 -31.80 -27.79 5.57
N LYS A 513 -30.55 -27.86 6.03
CA LYS A 513 -30.05 -26.92 7.06
C LYS A 513 -29.86 -25.49 6.56
N VAL A 514 -29.70 -25.30 5.25
CA VAL A 514 -29.42 -24.00 4.62
C VAL A 514 -30.71 -23.26 4.33
N GLY A 515 -31.69 -23.97 3.76
CA GLY A 515 -33.01 -23.41 3.53
C GLY A 515 -33.97 -24.38 2.86
N THR A 516 -34.89 -23.85 2.06
CA THR A 516 -36.04 -24.60 1.52
C THR A 516 -36.17 -24.41 0.02
N GLY A 517 -36.26 -25.52 -0.72
CA GLY A 517 -36.70 -25.55 -2.11
C GLY A 517 -38.14 -26.01 -2.21
N GLN A 518 -38.92 -25.41 -3.11
CA GLN A 518 -40.34 -25.74 -3.28
C GLN A 518 -40.70 -26.04 -4.73
N THR A 519 -41.69 -26.91 -4.90
CA THR A 519 -42.42 -27.14 -6.15
C THR A 519 -43.88 -27.49 -5.82
N LYS A 520 -44.71 -27.78 -6.81
CA LYS A 520 -46.11 -28.18 -6.62
C LYS A 520 -46.26 -29.70 -6.68
N PHE A 521 -47.21 -30.24 -5.91
CA PHE A 521 -47.58 -31.66 -5.92
C PHE A 521 -49.08 -31.83 -5.63
N THR A 522 -49.73 -32.70 -6.39
CA THR A 522 -51.17 -33.00 -6.26
C THR A 522 -51.38 -34.30 -5.49
N ILE A 523 -52.29 -34.29 -4.52
CA ILE A 523 -52.76 -35.50 -3.85
C ILE A 523 -54.10 -35.89 -4.50
N ASP A 524 -54.19 -37.12 -4.99
CA ASP A 524 -55.38 -37.67 -5.67
C ASP A 524 -56.46 -38.21 -4.72
#